data_AF-A0A1G7HEU5-F1
#
_entry.id   AF-A0A1G7HEU5-F1
#
_cell.length_a   1.000
_cell.length_b   1.000
_cell.length_c   1.000
_cell.angle_alpha   90.00
_cell.angle_beta   90.00
_cell.angle_gamma   90.00
#
_symmetry.space_group_name_H-M   'P 1'
#
loop_
_entity.id
_entity.type
_entity.pdbx_description
1 polymer ?
#
loop_
_entity_poly.entity_id
_entity_poly.type
_entity_poly.pdbx_seq_one_letter_code
_entity_poly.pdbx_strand_id
1 'polypeptide(L)' 'MFKVKDPEKALKAIALFRYALAALFLLLALFRPEKLLFGGLALLALLMARSGYCPLVRR' A
#
# COMPACT_ATOMS: atom_id res chain seq x y z
N MET A 1 6.40 20.01 -6.17
CA MET A 1 5.76 19.07 -7.11
C MET A 1 6.88 18.28 -7.79
N PHE A 2 7.08 17.00 -7.46
CA PHE A 2 8.19 16.22 -8.03
C PHE A 2 7.92 15.99 -9.53
N LYS A 3 8.83 16.44 -10.40
CA LYS A 3 8.80 16.08 -11.84
C LYS A 3 9.21 14.62 -11.98
N VAL A 4 8.23 13.72 -11.93
CA VAL A 4 8.44 12.31 -12.23
C VAL A 4 8.48 12.18 -13.75
N LYS A 5 9.59 11.66 -14.29
CA LYS A 5 9.79 11.46 -15.74
C LYS A 5 8.72 10.54 -16.34
N ASP A 6 8.28 9.55 -15.56
CA ASP A 6 7.28 8.55 -15.94
C ASP A 6 6.23 8.36 -14.81
N PRO A 7 5.17 9.17 -14.76
CA PRO A 7 4.18 9.14 -13.69
C PRO A 7 3.48 7.79 -13.55
N GLU A 8 3.26 7.08 -14.65
CA GLU A 8 2.61 5.76 -14.64
C GLU A 8 3.49 4.67 -14.00
N LYS A 9 4.80 4.70 -14.28
CA LYS A 9 5.76 3.75 -13.68
C LYS A 9 5.91 3.99 -12.18
N ALA A 10 5.91 5.27 -11.76
CA ALA A 10 5.93 5.62 -10.35
C ALA A 10 4.63 5.20 -9.63
N LEU A 11 3.45 5.40 -10.26
CA LEU A 11 2.18 4.92 -9.71
C LEU A 11 2.16 3.41 -9.55
N LYS A 12 2.63 2.65 -10.55
CA LYS A 12 2.76 1.18 -10.46
C LYS A 12 3.71 0.76 -9.35
N ALA A 13 4.85 1.43 -9.20
CA ALA A 13 5.80 1.14 -8.12
C ALA A 13 5.21 1.42 -6.73
N ILE A 14 4.49 2.54 -6.56
CA ILE A 14 3.80 2.89 -5.31
C ILE A 14 2.69 1.88 -5.01
N ALA A 15 1.91 1.49 -6.01
CA ALA A 15 0.87 0.46 -5.84
C ALA A 15 1.49 -0.87 -5.38
N LEU A 16 2.55 -1.31 -6.04
CA LEU A 16 3.25 -2.56 -5.71
C LEU A 16 3.84 -2.52 -4.30
N PHE A 17 4.43 -1.39 -3.90
CA PHE A 17 4.92 -1.19 -2.53
C PHE A 17 3.79 -1.23 -1.49
N ARG A 18 2.63 -0.62 -1.78
CA ARG A 18 1.47 -0.67 -0.88
C ARG A 18 0.91 -2.09 -0.73
N TYR A 19 0.85 -2.87 -1.80
CA TYR A 19 0.46 -4.28 -1.74
C TYR A 19 1.49 -5.13 -0.97
N ALA A 20 2.79 -4.90 -1.17
CA ALA A 20 3.85 -5.57 -0.42
C ALA A 20 3.76 -5.26 1.08
N LEU A 21 3.50 -4.01 1.44
CA LEU A 21 3.31 -3.59 2.84
C LEU A 21 2.07 -4.26 3.46
N ALA A 22 0.95 -4.34 2.73
CA ALA A 22 -0.25 -5.05 3.18
C ALA A 22 0.02 -6.54 3.41
N ALA A 23 0.77 -7.18 2.50
CA ALA A 23 1.17 -8.58 2.64
C ALA A 23 2.10 -8.79 3.85
N LEU A 24 3.02 -7.85 4.11
CA LEU A 24 3.90 -7.88 5.29
C LEU A 24 3.08 -7.79 6.60
N PHE A 25 2.09 -6.90 6.65
CA PHE A 25 1.17 -6.80 7.79
C PHE A 25 0.32 -8.06 7.97
N LEU A 26 -0.11 -8.68 6.88
CA LEU A 26 -0.80 -9.97 6.93
C LEU A 26 0.10 -11.08 7.49
N LEU A 27 1.38 -11.11 7.07
CA LEU A 27 2.37 -12.05 7.58
C LEU A 27 2.61 -11.84 9.09
N LEU A 28 2.76 -10.58 9.51
CA LEU A 28 2.89 -10.20 10.91
C LEU A 28 1.66 -10.61 11.73
N ALA A 29 0.45 -10.45 11.17
CA ALA A 29 -0.79 -10.91 11.79
C ALA A 29 -0.83 -12.44 11.97
N LEU A 30 -0.13 -13.20 11.14
CA LEU A 30 -0.08 -14.65 11.26
C LEU A 30 0.86 -15.10 12.40
N PHE A 31 1.97 -14.37 12.59
CA PHE A 31 3.01 -14.70 13.56
C PHE A 31 2.85 -14.03 14.94
N ARG A 32 2.07 -12.95 15.05
CA ARG A 32 1.86 -12.22 16.31
C ARG A 32 0.50 -12.55 16.94
N PRO A 33 0.40 -12.56 18.28
CA PRO A 33 -0.88 -12.76 18.97
C PRO A 33 -1.86 -11.60 18.72
N GLU A 34 -1.35 -10.41 18.36
CA GLU A 34 -2.13 -9.20 18.04
C GLU A 34 -2.75 -9.24 16.63
N LYS A 35 -3.35 -10.38 16.27
CA LYS A 35 -3.87 -10.67 14.92
C LYS A 35 -4.89 -9.64 14.43
N LEU A 36 -5.70 -9.12 15.34
CA LEU A 36 -6.76 -8.14 15.06
C LEU A 36 -6.19 -6.78 14.63
N LEU A 37 -5.15 -6.29 15.31
CA LEU A 37 -4.50 -5.02 14.98
C LEU A 37 -3.78 -5.12 13.63
N PHE A 38 -2.95 -6.14 13.45
CA PHE A 38 -2.20 -6.31 12.20
C PHE A 38 -3.10 -6.69 11.01
N GLY A 39 -4.15 -7.48 11.24
CA GLY A 39 -5.17 -7.77 10.23
C GLY A 39 -5.96 -6.53 9.82
N GLY A 40 -6.33 -5.68 10.79
CA GLY A 40 -6.96 -4.38 10.52
C GLY A 40 -6.04 -3.45 9.71
N LEU A 41 -4.76 -3.37 10.05
CA LEU A 41 -3.77 -2.60 9.31
C LEU A 41 -3.53 -3.14 7.89
N ALA A 42 -3.48 -4.47 7.72
CA ALA A 42 -3.37 -5.11 6.42
C ALA A 42 -4.57 -4.76 5.53
N LEU A 43 -5.81 -4.86 6.06
CA LEU A 43 -7.03 -4.50 5.35
C LEU A 43 -7.05 -3.02 4.96
N LEU A 44 -6.70 -2.13 5.90
CA LEU A 44 -6.63 -0.69 5.65
C LEU A 44 -5.60 -0.35 4.56
N ALA A 45 -4.42 -0.96 4.62
CA ALA A 45 -3.37 -0.79 3.61
C ALA A 45 -3.83 -1.27 2.22
N LEU A 46 -4.58 -2.38 2.17
CA LEU A 46 -5.16 -2.93 0.94
C LEU A 46 -6.24 -2.01 0.35
N LEU A 47 -7.10 -1.45 1.20
CA LEU A 47 -8.11 -0.45 0.79
C LEU A 47 -7.47 0.85 0.29
N MET A 48 -6.38 1.32 0.91
CA MET A 48 -5.60 2.46 0.42
C MET A 48 -4.88 2.16 -0.89
N ALA A 49 -4.38 0.93 -1.08
CA ALA A 49 -3.79 0.49 -2.33
C ALA A 49 -4.84 0.46 -3.46
N ARG A 50 -6.04 -0.05 -3.16
CA ARG A 50 -7.16 -0.16 -4.11
C ARG A 50 -7.77 1.18 -4.48
N SER A 51 -7.84 2.12 -3.54
CA SER A 51 -8.42 3.45 -3.80
C SER A 51 -7.65 4.23 -4.86
N GLY A 52 -6.40 3.84 -5.19
CA GLY A 52 -5.63 4.42 -6.29
C GLY A 52 -5.33 5.91 -6.15
N TYR A 53 -5.74 6.53 -5.03
CA TYR A 53 -5.62 7.95 -4.80
C TYR A 53 -4.16 8.27 -4.48
N CYS A 54 -3.49 8.87 -5.46
CA CYS A 54 -2.13 9.34 -5.35
C CYS A 54 -2.12 10.84 -5.72
N PRO A 55 -2.27 11.76 -4.74
CA PRO A 55 -2.30 13.20 -5.01
C PRO A 55 -0.99 13.72 -5.62
N LEU A 56 0.08 12.91 -5.56
CA LEU A 56 1.38 13.18 -6.15
C LEU A 56 1.44 12.98 -7.67
N VAL A 57 0.50 12.25 -8.26
CA VAL A 57 0.44 11.99 -9.70
C VAL A 57 -0.94 12.39 -10.21
N ARG A 58 -1.07 13.69 -10.47
CA ARG A 58 -2.20 14.24 -11.21
C ARG A 58 -1.95 13.92 -12.68
N ARG A 59 -2.87 13.18 -13.32
CA ARG A 59 -2.92 13.09 -14.78
C ARG A 59 -3.13 14.48 -15.37
#